data_AF-A0A835J3J6-F1
#
_entry.id   AF-A0A835J3J6-F1
#
_cell.length_a   1.000
_cell.length_b   1.000
_cell.length_c   1.000
_cell.angle_alpha   90.00
_cell.angle_beta   90.00
_cell.angle_gamma   90.00
#
_symmetry.space_group_name_H-M   'P 1'
#
loop_
_entity.id
_entity.type
_entity.pdbx_description
1 polymer ?
#
loop_
_entity_poly.entity_id
_entity_poly.type
_entity_poly.pdbx_seq_one_letter_code
_entity_poly.pdbx_strand_id
1 'polypeptide(L)'
;MKSGNRERTMNNMSSSNSQQQQQSSEARHDDDAVLTEFLASLMDYTPTIPDELVEHYLAKSGFQCPDVRLVRLVAVATQKFVADVATDALQQCKARPAPVVKDKRDKQQKEKRLILTMEDLSKALSEYGVNMKHQEYFADSPSTGMDPASREE
;
A
#
# COMPACT_ATOMS: atom_id res chain seq x y z
N MET A 1 -51.84 14.96 -60.10
CA MET A 1 -52.18 15.11 -58.66
C MET A 1 -52.50 13.73 -58.10
N LYS A 2 -51.58 13.11 -57.35
CA LYS A 2 -51.85 11.88 -56.60
C LYS A 2 -51.25 12.03 -55.20
N SER A 3 -52.13 11.90 -54.22
CA SER A 3 -51.95 12.13 -52.80
C SER A 3 -51.01 11.12 -52.16
N GLY A 4 -50.09 11.59 -51.31
CA GLY A 4 -49.21 10.76 -50.49
C GLY A 4 -49.70 10.73 -49.05
N ASN A 5 -50.15 9.55 -48.62
CA ASN A 5 -50.55 9.22 -47.25
C ASN A 5 -49.30 9.04 -46.37
N ARG A 6 -49.20 9.72 -45.22
CA ARG A 6 -48.18 9.44 -44.19
C ARG A 6 -48.86 9.28 -42.83
N GLU A 7 -48.91 8.03 -42.40
CA GLU A 7 -49.33 7.59 -41.07
C GLU A 7 -48.09 7.14 -40.25
N ARG A 8 -48.25 7.12 -38.92
CA ARG A 8 -47.34 6.62 -37.86
C ARG A 8 -46.16 7.56 -37.52
N THR A 9 -45.95 7.95 -36.27
CA THR A 9 -45.73 7.04 -35.13
C THR A 9 -45.89 7.79 -33.81
N MET A 10 -46.73 7.26 -32.90
CA MET A 10 -46.62 7.47 -31.45
C MET A 10 -45.82 6.28 -30.88
N ASN A 11 -44.65 6.53 -30.29
CA ASN A 11 -43.91 5.61 -29.39
C ASN A 11 -43.53 6.47 -28.17
N ASN A 12 -44.03 6.26 -26.95
CA ASN A 12 -43.83 5.17 -25.98
C ASN A 12 -42.35 4.79 -25.78
N MET A 13 -41.74 5.18 -24.64
CA MET A 13 -41.09 4.25 -23.69
C MET A 13 -40.39 5.00 -22.54
N SER A 14 -41.00 4.95 -21.36
CA SER A 14 -40.41 5.31 -20.05
C SER A 14 -39.50 4.21 -19.50
N SER A 15 -38.70 3.53 -20.34
CA SER A 15 -38.00 2.28 -19.95
C SER A 15 -36.53 2.45 -19.54
N SER A 16 -35.98 3.67 -19.52
CA SER A 16 -34.54 3.87 -19.32
C SER A 16 -34.07 3.85 -17.86
N ASN A 17 -34.96 3.80 -16.87
CA ASN A 17 -34.58 3.92 -15.45
C ASN A 17 -34.39 2.59 -14.70
N SER A 18 -34.80 1.46 -15.29
CA SER A 18 -34.77 0.14 -14.62
C SER A 18 -33.47 -0.65 -14.87
N GLN A 19 -32.74 -0.35 -15.95
CA GLN A 19 -31.51 -1.09 -16.30
C GLN A 19 -30.28 -0.66 -15.48
N GLN A 20 -30.24 0.57 -14.98
CA GLN A 20 -29.08 1.08 -14.22
C GLN A 20 -29.02 0.55 -12.78
N GLN A 21 -30.15 0.10 -12.23
CA GLN A 21 -30.22 -0.43 -10.86
C GLN A 21 -29.88 -1.93 -10.77
N GLN A 22 -29.93 -2.66 -11.90
CA GLN A 22 -29.69 -4.11 -11.94
C GLN A 22 -28.20 -4.46 -12.13
N GLN A 23 -27.45 -3.66 -12.89
CA GLN A 23 -25.99 -3.84 -13.04
C GLN A 23 -25.20 -3.58 -11.76
N SER A 24 -25.66 -2.64 -10.93
CA SER A 24 -25.00 -2.36 -9.64
C SER A 24 -25.27 -3.42 -8.58
N SER A 25 -26.35 -4.21 -8.69
CA SER A 25 -26.62 -5.34 -7.79
C SER A 25 -25.85 -6.61 -8.16
N GLU A 26 -25.65 -6.89 -9.46
CA GLU A 26 -24.89 -8.07 -9.90
C GLU A 26 -23.40 -7.96 -9.55
N ALA A 27 -22.77 -6.80 -9.79
CA ALA A 27 -21.36 -6.58 -9.46
C ALA A 27 -21.06 -6.75 -7.96
N ARG A 28 -21.99 -6.30 -7.10
CA ARG A 28 -21.85 -6.46 -5.64
C ARG A 28 -21.99 -7.92 -5.20
N HIS A 29 -22.80 -8.71 -5.91
CA HIS A 29 -22.97 -10.13 -5.62
C HIS A 29 -21.73 -10.93 -5.96
N ASP A 30 -21.06 -10.58 -7.06
CA ASP A 30 -19.77 -11.18 -7.44
C ASP A 30 -18.68 -10.86 -6.41
N ASP A 31 -18.59 -9.61 -5.93
CA ASP A 31 -17.62 -9.22 -4.89
C ASP A 31 -17.81 -10.00 -3.58
N ASP A 32 -19.05 -10.17 -3.12
CA ASP A 32 -19.38 -10.94 -1.91
C ASP A 32 -19.06 -12.44 -2.08
N ALA A 33 -19.29 -12.98 -3.28
CA ALA A 33 -18.93 -14.37 -3.60
C ALA A 33 -17.41 -14.56 -3.58
N VAL A 34 -16.66 -13.65 -4.20
CA VAL A 34 -15.18 -13.66 -4.21
C VAL A 34 -14.62 -13.50 -2.81
N LEU A 35 -15.18 -12.61 -1.99
CA LEU A 35 -14.76 -12.44 -0.59
C LEU A 35 -15.00 -13.71 0.22
N THR A 36 -16.15 -14.36 0.04
CA THR A 36 -16.49 -15.60 0.74
C THR A 36 -15.53 -16.73 0.36
N GLU A 37 -15.22 -16.87 -0.93
CA GLU A 37 -14.23 -17.82 -1.43
C GLU A 37 -12.83 -17.53 -0.86
N PHE A 38 -12.43 -16.26 -0.83
CA PHE A 38 -11.17 -15.85 -0.24
C PHE A 38 -11.08 -16.21 1.24
N LEU A 39 -12.10 -15.89 2.05
CA LEU A 39 -12.13 -16.26 3.47
C LEU A 39 -12.14 -17.76 3.69
N ALA A 40 -12.79 -18.53 2.81
CA ALA A 40 -12.75 -19.99 2.86
C ALA A 40 -11.32 -20.50 2.62
N SER A 41 -10.59 -19.92 1.66
CA SER A 41 -9.21 -20.30 1.37
C SER A 41 -8.24 -20.05 2.54
N LEU A 42 -8.55 -19.10 3.43
CA LEU A 42 -7.73 -18.82 4.62
C LEU A 42 -7.76 -19.94 5.67
N MET A 43 -8.73 -20.86 5.62
CA MET A 43 -8.73 -22.01 6.53
C MET A 43 -7.55 -22.95 6.31
N ASP A 44 -7.09 -23.07 5.07
CA ASP A 44 -6.00 -23.98 4.70
C ASP A 44 -4.66 -23.26 4.46
N TYR A 45 -4.68 -21.92 4.43
CA TYR A 45 -3.48 -21.11 4.26
C TYR A 45 -2.74 -20.89 5.58
N THR A 46 -1.41 -21.05 5.59
CA THR A 46 -0.56 -20.69 6.73
C THR A 46 0.26 -19.44 6.38
N PRO A 47 -0.07 -18.27 6.97
CA PRO A 47 0.66 -17.03 6.69
C PRO A 47 2.08 -17.07 7.26
N THR A 48 2.97 -16.26 6.68
CA THR A 48 4.33 -16.01 7.22
C THR A 48 4.34 -15.47 8.65
N ILE A 49 3.31 -14.71 9.04
CA ILE A 49 3.12 -14.20 10.40
C ILE A 49 2.33 -15.27 11.16
N PRO A 50 2.85 -15.84 12.27
CA PRO A 50 2.17 -16.89 13.03
C PRO A 50 0.85 -16.43 13.65
N ASP A 51 -0.11 -17.36 13.73
CA ASP A 51 -1.45 -17.10 14.26
C ASP A 51 -1.40 -16.60 15.71
N GLU A 52 -0.52 -17.17 16.55
CA GLU A 52 -0.36 -16.80 17.97
C GLU A 52 0.09 -15.35 18.15
N LEU A 53 0.92 -14.84 17.22
CA LEU A 53 1.38 -13.46 17.26
C LEU A 53 0.21 -12.51 16.99
N VAL A 54 -0.61 -12.84 15.99
CA VAL A 54 -1.78 -12.04 15.64
C VAL A 54 -2.80 -12.07 16.77
N GLU A 55 -3.09 -13.25 17.33
CA GLU A 55 -3.98 -13.40 18.49
C GLU A 55 -3.51 -12.57 19.68
N HIS A 56 -2.21 -12.56 19.98
CA HIS A 56 -1.66 -11.73 21.04
C HIS A 56 -1.92 -10.23 20.80
N TYR A 57 -1.69 -9.70 19.59
CA TYR A 57 -1.94 -8.29 19.28
C TYR A 57 -3.43 -7.93 19.19
N LEU A 58 -4.28 -8.86 18.73
CA LEU A 58 -5.73 -8.70 18.76
C LEU A 58 -6.24 -8.64 20.20
N ALA A 59 -5.81 -9.57 21.06
CA ALA A 59 -6.17 -9.58 22.47
C ALA A 59 -5.69 -8.31 23.19
N LYS A 60 -4.48 -7.83 22.88
CA LYS A 60 -3.95 -6.55 23.39
C LYS A 60 -4.82 -5.36 22.98
N SER A 61 -5.44 -5.41 21.81
CA SER A 61 -6.39 -4.41 21.33
C SER A 61 -7.81 -4.58 21.90
N GLY A 62 -8.04 -5.61 22.72
CA GLY A 62 -9.35 -5.94 23.29
C GLY A 62 -10.27 -6.75 22.38
N PHE A 63 -9.73 -7.36 21.33
CA PHE A 63 -10.47 -8.19 20.38
C PHE A 63 -10.05 -9.65 20.49
N GLN A 64 -10.99 -10.55 20.78
CA GLN A 64 -10.77 -11.99 20.72
C GLN A 64 -11.76 -12.58 19.74
N CYS A 65 -11.24 -13.37 18.79
CA CYS A 65 -12.07 -14.05 17.82
C CYS A 65 -11.69 -15.54 17.78
N PRO A 66 -12.64 -16.47 17.94
CA PRO A 66 -12.37 -17.90 17.80
C PRO A 66 -12.24 -18.34 16.33
N ASP A 67 -12.59 -17.48 15.37
CA ASP A 67 -12.50 -17.79 13.95
C ASP A 67 -11.07 -17.55 13.42
N VAL A 68 -10.35 -18.63 13.17
CA VAL A 68 -8.98 -18.63 12.63
C VAL A 68 -8.87 -17.90 11.29
N ARG A 69 -9.95 -17.84 10.49
CA ARG A 69 -9.95 -17.11 9.21
C ARG A 69 -9.75 -15.63 9.41
N LEU A 70 -10.31 -15.06 10.49
CA LEU A 70 -10.16 -13.64 10.79
C LEU A 70 -8.76 -13.33 11.34
N VAL A 71 -8.19 -14.24 12.14
CA VAL A 71 -6.79 -14.15 12.58
C VAL A 71 -5.86 -14.14 11.37
N ARG A 72 -6.03 -15.08 10.43
CA ARG A 72 -5.21 -15.17 9.22
C ARG A 72 -5.46 -14.05 8.23
N LEU A 73 -6.68 -13.53 8.16
CA LEU A 73 -7.00 -12.34 7.36
C LEU A 73 -6.17 -11.14 7.83
N VAL A 74 -6.11 -10.91 9.14
CA VAL A 74 -5.29 -9.85 9.73
C VAL A 74 -3.81 -10.10 9.46
N ALA A 75 -3.36 -11.35 9.55
CA ALA A 75 -1.99 -11.74 9.21
C ALA A 75 -1.63 -11.36 7.75
N VAL A 76 -2.46 -11.77 6.80
CA VAL A 76 -2.26 -11.52 5.36
C VAL A 76 -2.37 -10.03 5.04
N ALA A 77 -3.33 -9.32 5.63
CA ALA A 77 -3.45 -7.87 5.46
C ALA A 77 -2.21 -7.13 5.98
N THR A 78 -1.66 -7.55 7.12
CA THR A 78 -0.42 -7.00 7.68
C THR A 78 0.77 -7.29 6.78
N GLN A 79 0.89 -8.52 6.24
CA GLN A 79 1.94 -8.87 5.28
C GLN A 79 1.86 -8.03 4.01
N LYS A 80 0.65 -7.88 3.46
CA LYS A 80 0.41 -7.03 2.29
C LYS A 80 0.85 -5.60 2.58
N PHE A 81 0.42 -5.04 3.71
CA PHE A 81 0.80 -3.68 4.10
C PHE A 81 2.32 -3.49 4.18
N VAL A 82 3.04 -4.41 4.84
CA VAL A 82 4.51 -4.34 4.92
C VAL A 82 5.15 -4.51 3.55
N ALA A 83 4.61 -5.38 2.69
CA ALA A 83 5.11 -5.59 1.34
C ALA A 83 4.91 -4.35 0.44
N ASP A 84 3.78 -3.66 0.57
CA ASP A 84 3.49 -2.43 -0.16
C ASP A 84 4.48 -1.32 0.27
N VAL A 85 4.66 -1.10 1.58
CA VAL A 85 5.66 -0.15 2.11
C VAL A 85 7.08 -0.49 1.66
N ALA A 86 7.46 -1.76 1.68
CA ALA A 86 8.78 -2.20 1.22
C ALA A 86 8.96 -1.99 -0.30
N THR A 87 7.89 -2.16 -1.07
CA THR A 87 7.88 -1.93 -2.53
C THR A 87 8.06 -0.44 -2.83
N ASP A 88 7.38 0.44 -2.09
CA ASP A 88 7.51 1.89 -2.26
C ASP A 88 8.92 2.36 -1.86
N ALA A 89 9.44 1.87 -0.73
CA ALA A 89 10.82 2.16 -0.32
C ALA A 89 11.86 1.64 -1.33
N LEU A 90 11.60 0.49 -1.96
CA LEU A 90 12.43 -0.03 -3.04
C LEU A 90 12.42 0.89 -4.28
N GLN A 91 11.28 1.49 -4.61
CA GLN A 91 11.20 2.47 -5.70
C GLN A 91 12.04 3.72 -5.38
N GLN A 92 11.97 4.22 -4.14
CA GLN A 92 12.79 5.35 -3.68
C GLN A 92 14.29 5.01 -3.73
N CYS A 93 14.68 3.81 -3.29
CA CYS A 93 16.05 3.33 -3.36
C CYS A 93 16.57 3.22 -4.81
N LYS A 94 15.72 2.84 -5.77
CA LYS A 94 16.08 2.77 -7.19
C LYS A 94 16.16 4.13 -7.85
N ALA A 95 15.31 5.08 -7.44
CA ALA A 95 15.29 6.45 -7.94
C ALA A 95 16.46 7.29 -7.40
N ARG A 96 17.03 6.91 -6.24
CA ARG A 96 18.20 7.58 -5.67
C ARG A 96 19.38 7.53 -6.66
N PRO A 97 19.95 8.69 -7.05
CA PRO A 97 21.14 8.71 -7.89
C PRO A 97 22.29 8.02 -7.17
N ALA A 98 22.89 7.03 -7.82
CA ALA A 98 24.08 6.37 -7.29
C ALA A 98 25.20 7.40 -7.09
N PRO A 99 26.00 7.30 -6.01
CA PRO A 99 27.16 8.16 -5.87
C PRO A 99 28.03 8.01 -7.11
N VAL A 100 28.42 9.14 -7.71
CA VAL A 100 29.23 9.17 -8.94
C VAL A 100 30.63 8.65 -8.57
N VAL A 101 30.83 7.34 -8.68
CA VAL A 101 32.16 6.75 -8.56
C VAL A 101 32.90 7.11 -9.86
N LYS A 102 33.72 8.15 -9.80
CA LYS A 102 34.63 8.57 -10.88
C LYS A 102 35.81 7.58 -10.98
N ASP A 103 35.55 6.30 -11.23
CA ASP A 103 36.60 5.38 -11.63
C ASP A 103 36.16 4.55 -12.82
N LYS A 104 36.69 4.94 -13.98
CA LYS A 104 36.70 4.13 -15.19
C LYS A 104 37.61 2.93 -14.92
N ARG A 105 37.00 1.74 -14.81
CA ARG A 105 37.53 0.39 -15.09
C ARG A 105 36.87 -0.58 -14.10
N ASP A 106 35.77 -1.20 -14.48
CA ASP A 106 35.83 -2.56 -15.02
C ASP A 106 34.42 -3.10 -15.34
N LYS A 107 34.37 -3.95 -16.36
CA LYS A 107 33.17 -4.68 -16.77
C LYS A 107 32.78 -5.66 -15.66
N GLN A 108 31.88 -5.25 -14.79
CA GLN A 108 30.94 -6.17 -14.16
C GLN A 108 29.70 -5.38 -13.76
N GLN A 109 28.68 -5.52 -14.61
CA GLN A 109 27.28 -5.23 -14.34
C GLN A 109 26.76 -6.22 -13.26
N LYS A 110 27.47 -6.30 -12.14
CA LYS A 110 27.04 -7.03 -10.96
C LYS A 110 26.03 -6.13 -10.30
N GLU A 111 24.78 -6.59 -10.27
CA GLU A 111 23.61 -5.94 -9.68
C GLU A 111 24.02 -4.95 -8.59
N LYS A 112 23.73 -3.66 -8.80
CA LYS A 112 23.93 -2.65 -7.76
C LYS A 112 23.17 -3.14 -6.54
N ARG A 113 23.90 -3.58 -5.50
CA ARG A 113 23.30 -4.08 -4.26
C ARG A 113 22.39 -2.97 -3.73
N LEU A 114 21.08 -3.21 -3.75
CA LEU A 114 20.11 -2.28 -3.19
C LEU A 114 20.17 -2.40 -1.67
N ILE A 115 20.22 -1.25 -1.00
CA ILE A 115 20.28 -1.15 0.46
C ILE A 115 19.12 -0.24 0.87
N LEU A 116 18.23 -0.76 1.71
CA LEU A 116 17.17 0.01 2.32
C LEU A 116 17.79 1.00 3.32
N THR A 117 17.61 2.30 3.09
CA THR A 117 18.08 3.34 4.03
C THR A 117 16.91 4.05 4.70
N MET A 118 17.21 4.80 5.77
CA MET A 118 16.22 5.61 6.47
C MET A 118 15.63 6.71 5.57
N GLU A 119 16.37 7.20 4.58
CA GLU A 119 15.86 8.17 3.61
C GLU A 119 14.77 7.55 2.73
N ASP A 120 15.01 6.35 2.19
CA ASP A 120 14.07 5.63 1.32
C ASP A 120 12.78 5.29 2.09
N LEU A 121 12.94 4.77 3.30
CA LEU A 121 11.84 4.38 4.18
C LEU A 121 11.03 5.59 4.66
N SER A 122 11.69 6.69 5.05
CA SER A 122 11.00 7.90 5.51
C SER A 122 10.16 8.53 4.39
N LYS A 123 10.65 8.50 3.15
CA LYS A 123 9.87 8.99 1.99
C LYS A 123 8.66 8.10 1.74
N ALA A 124 8.85 6.78 1.69
CA ALA A 124 7.74 5.83 1.51
C ALA A 124 6.66 6.01 2.58
N LEU A 125 7.05 6.06 3.86
CA LEU A 125 6.10 6.21 4.98
C LEU A 125 5.42 7.58 5.06
N SER A 126 6.02 8.63 4.47
CA SER A 126 5.38 9.96 4.43
C SER A 126 4.09 9.96 3.60
N GLU A 127 3.99 9.10 2.59
CA GLU A 127 2.77 8.93 1.78
C GLU A 127 1.63 8.28 2.58
N TYR A 128 1.98 7.48 3.59
CA TYR A 128 1.03 6.88 4.54
C TYR A 128 0.76 7.80 5.76
N GLY A 129 1.25 9.04 5.75
CA GLY A 129 1.05 10.01 6.83
C GLY A 129 1.94 9.81 8.07
N VAL A 130 2.97 8.96 7.98
CA VAL A 130 3.92 8.70 9.06
C VAL A 130 5.17 9.57 8.90
N ASN A 131 5.41 10.44 9.87
CA ASN A 131 6.53 11.38 9.81
C ASN A 131 7.74 10.88 10.62
N MET A 132 8.74 10.33 9.95
CA MET A 132 9.99 9.88 10.57
C MET A 132 11.06 10.99 10.55
N LYS A 133 11.44 11.51 11.73
CA LYS A 133 12.56 12.47 11.86
C LYS A 133 13.77 11.76 12.44
N HIS A 134 14.63 11.23 11.58
CA HIS A 134 15.93 10.72 11.99
C HIS A 134 16.94 11.88 11.99
N GLN A 135 17.47 12.25 13.16
CA GLN A 135 18.58 13.20 13.25
C GLN A 135 19.86 12.51 12.74
N GLU A 136 20.62 13.15 11.86
CA GLU A 136 21.85 12.55 11.34
C GLU A 136 22.91 12.36 12.44
N TYR A 137 22.93 13.28 13.42
CA TYR A 137 23.85 13.25 14.54
C TYR A 137 23.16 13.81 15.80
N PHE A 138 23.58 13.31 16.97
CA PHE A 138 23.29 13.92 18.26
C PHE A 138 24.56 14.58 18.78
N ALA A 139 24.48 15.83 19.21
CA ALA A 139 25.58 16.51 19.89
C ALA A 139 25.44 16.30 21.39
N ASP A 140 26.46 15.70 22.03
CA ASP A 140 26.49 15.49 23.50
C ASP A 140 26.53 16.82 24.28
N SER A 141 26.88 17.92 23.61
CA SER A 141 26.84 19.26 24.19
C SER A 141 26.42 20.30 23.15
N PRO A 142 25.69 21.35 23.54
CA PRO A 142 25.27 22.45 22.65
C PRO A 142 26.45 23.24 22.06
N SER A 143 27.67 23.05 22.58
CA SER A 143 28.93 23.65 22.10
C SER A 143 29.65 22.82 21.02
N THR A 144 29.16 21.62 20.70
CA THR A 144 29.80 20.74 19.71
C THR A 144 29.68 21.38 18.31
N GLY A 145 30.81 21.82 17.74
CA GLY A 145 30.85 22.51 16.46
C GLY A 145 30.89 24.04 16.54
N MET A 146 30.94 24.64 17.75
CA MET A 146 31.31 26.05 17.89
C MET A 146 32.84 26.18 17.83
N ASP A 147 33.33 27.00 16.88
CA ASP A 147 34.73 27.37 16.80
C ASP A 147 35.19 28.01 18.14
N PRO A 148 36.29 27.55 18.75
CA PRO A 148 36.79 28.09 20.02
C PRO A 148 37.17 29.57 19.93
N ALA A 149 37.27 30.13 18.72
CA ALA A 149 37.61 31.53 18.45
C ALA A 149 36.45 32.54 18.65
N SER A 150 35.24 32.08 18.97
CA SER A 150 34.09 32.96 19.22
C SER A 150 33.81 33.22 20.71
N ARG A 151 34.73 32.82 21.60
CA ARG A 151 34.58 32.94 23.06
C ARG A 151 35.33 34.12 23.68
N GLU A 152 35.89 35.02 22.88
CA GLU A 152 36.48 36.27 23.36
C GLU A 152 35.90 37.46 22.59
N GLU A 153 34.78 37.99 23.07
CA GLU A 153 34.46 39.44 23.16
C GLU A 153 33.27 39.67 24.11
#